data_AF-A0A9E3SP75-F1
#
_entry.id   AF-A0A9E3SP75-F1
#
_cell.length_a   1.000
_cell.length_b   1.000
_cell.length_c   1.000
_cell.angle_alpha   90.00
_cell.angle_beta   90.00
_cell.angle_gamma   90.00
#
_symmetry.space_group_name_H-M   'P 1'
#
loop_
_entity.id
_entity.type
_entity.pdbx_description
1 polymer ?
#
loop_
_entity_poly.entity_id
_entity_poly.type
_entity_poly.pdbx_seq_one_letter_code
_entity_poly.pdbx_strand_id
1 'polypeptide(L)'
;MKSKLLILFVSVLSFTACGTGKKTTNRVTKIQSDAFSQTYFGIIPCADCEGIEYTINFNDDFTYNRKSAYLGRTVEVFESSGNYRIQDGIIQLLNDDDGIHYFKKSGENLQALDRNRNEVTGSLAGMYILKPVKEQTETAEGNVHKLKIKRAGEGVDFFAIGNEPFWSLDMDFEEKFYFEALAGISLSTPPIASK
;
A
#
# COMPACT_ATOMS: atom_id res chain seq x y z
N MET A 1 -32.88 28.38 77.19
CA MET A 1 -31.56 29.01 77.45
C MET A 1 -30.63 27.98 78.09
N LYS A 2 -29.45 27.76 77.49
CA LYS A 2 -28.20 27.19 78.07
C LYS A 2 -28.28 25.70 78.50
N SER A 3 -27.85 24.71 77.70
CA SER A 3 -26.49 24.34 77.21
C SER A 3 -25.79 23.29 78.09
N LYS A 4 -25.13 22.33 77.42
CA LYS A 4 -23.91 21.58 77.83
C LYS A 4 -24.16 20.39 78.79
N LEU A 5 -23.49 19.24 78.73
CA LEU A 5 -22.35 18.74 77.96
C LEU A 5 -22.19 17.22 78.24
N LEU A 6 -21.97 16.44 77.17
CA LEU A 6 -21.14 15.23 77.03
C LEU A 6 -20.69 14.42 78.28
N ILE A 7 -21.01 13.11 78.29
CA ILE A 7 -20.11 12.04 78.79
C ILE A 7 -20.16 10.86 77.80
N LEU A 8 -18.98 10.51 77.28
CA LEU A 8 -18.64 9.33 76.49
C LEU A 8 -18.71 8.05 77.35
N PHE A 9 -19.26 6.96 76.81
CA PHE A 9 -18.72 5.62 77.11
C PHE A 9 -18.66 4.78 75.84
N VAL A 10 -17.41 4.52 75.46
CA VAL A 10 -16.96 3.61 74.41
C VAL A 10 -17.31 2.19 74.82
N SER A 11 -18.04 1.45 73.99
CA SER A 11 -18.00 0.00 74.00
C SER A 11 -17.72 -0.52 72.59
N VAL A 12 -16.60 -1.23 72.53
CA VAL A 12 -15.90 -1.80 71.39
C VAL A 12 -16.79 -2.83 70.68
N LEU A 13 -17.11 -2.57 69.41
CA LEU A 13 -17.65 -3.58 68.49
C LEU A 13 -16.53 -4.02 67.55
N SER A 14 -15.91 -5.14 67.90
CA SER A 14 -14.99 -5.88 67.05
C SER A 14 -15.75 -6.53 65.89
N PHE A 15 -15.55 -6.05 64.67
CA PHE A 15 -15.80 -6.80 63.45
C PHE A 15 -14.53 -6.82 62.59
N THR A 16 -13.66 -7.77 62.89
CA THR A 16 -12.69 -8.33 61.95
C THR A 16 -13.43 -9.15 60.90
N ALA A 17 -13.41 -8.69 59.63
CA ALA A 17 -13.22 -9.50 58.43
C ALA A 17 -13.57 -8.67 57.17
N CYS A 18 -12.56 -8.11 56.52
CA CYS A 18 -12.66 -7.75 55.11
C CYS A 18 -11.55 -8.50 54.37
N GLY A 19 -11.88 -9.70 53.88
CA GLY A 19 -11.05 -10.41 52.93
C GLY A 19 -11.03 -9.61 51.63
N THR A 20 -9.91 -8.98 51.34
CA THR A 20 -9.65 -8.37 50.03
C THR A 20 -9.51 -9.50 49.03
N GLY A 21 -10.61 -9.84 48.36
CA GLY A 21 -10.58 -10.58 47.12
C GLY A 21 -9.70 -9.80 46.14
N LYS A 22 -8.50 -10.31 45.87
CA LYS A 22 -7.69 -9.84 44.75
C LYS A 22 -8.54 -10.07 43.51
N LYS A 23 -9.15 -8.99 43.00
CA LYS A 23 -9.70 -8.98 41.67
C LYS A 23 -8.55 -9.34 40.75
N THR A 24 -8.62 -10.54 40.18
CA THR A 24 -7.91 -10.88 38.95
C THR A 24 -8.40 -9.89 37.92
N THR A 25 -7.71 -8.75 37.85
CA THR A 25 -7.80 -7.83 36.73
C THR A 25 -7.31 -8.64 35.55
N ASN A 26 -8.26 -9.23 34.81
CA ASN A 26 -8.06 -9.58 33.43
C ASN A 26 -7.56 -8.30 32.77
N ARG A 27 -6.23 -8.20 32.59
CA ARG A 27 -5.69 -7.39 31.53
C ARG A 27 -6.35 -7.98 30.28
N VAL A 28 -7.40 -7.31 29.83
CA VAL A 28 -7.72 -7.30 28.40
C VAL A 28 -6.41 -6.84 27.78
N THR A 29 -5.61 -7.81 27.33
CA THR A 29 -4.52 -7.55 26.41
C THR A 29 -5.18 -6.79 25.29
N LYS A 30 -4.86 -5.50 25.21
CA LYS A 30 -5.09 -4.67 24.03
C LYS A 30 -4.69 -5.56 22.86
N ILE A 31 -5.67 -6.08 22.12
CA ILE A 31 -5.41 -6.71 20.83
C ILE A 31 -4.91 -5.54 20.00
N GLN A 32 -3.60 -5.32 20.04
CA GLN A 32 -2.95 -4.36 19.20
C GLN A 32 -3.05 -5.02 17.82
N SER A 33 -4.03 -4.60 17.04
CA SER A 33 -4.15 -5.03 15.66
C SER A 33 -2.93 -4.45 14.94
N ASP A 34 -1.91 -5.28 14.75
CA ASP A 34 -0.74 -4.96 13.92
C ASP A 34 -1.07 -4.95 12.42
N ALA A 35 -2.35 -5.12 12.08
CA ALA A 35 -2.85 -4.98 10.72
C ALA A 35 -2.56 -3.56 10.20
N PHE A 36 -2.13 -3.49 8.94
CA PHE A 36 -1.84 -2.23 8.29
C PHE A 36 -2.29 -2.31 6.83
N SER A 37 -2.62 -1.15 6.26
CA SER A 37 -2.88 -0.99 4.85
C SER A 37 -1.70 -0.28 4.18
N GLN A 38 -0.99 -0.96 3.29
CA GLN A 38 0.13 -0.37 2.54
C GLN A 38 0.53 -1.23 1.33
N THR A 39 0.72 -0.57 0.19
CA THR A 39 1.31 -1.15 -1.02
C THR A 39 2.81 -0.94 -1.07
N TYR A 40 3.53 -1.97 -1.53
CA TYR A 40 4.97 -2.01 -1.71
C TYR A 40 5.34 -2.42 -3.13
N PHE A 41 6.43 -1.86 -3.64
CA PHE A 41 6.94 -2.10 -4.98
C PHE A 41 8.47 -2.29 -4.98
N GLY A 42 8.97 -3.16 -5.86
CA GLY A 42 10.39 -3.26 -6.17
C GLY A 42 10.66 -4.20 -7.33
N ILE A 43 11.92 -4.21 -7.79
CA ILE A 43 12.42 -5.20 -8.76
C ILE A 43 13.39 -6.11 -8.01
N ILE A 44 13.01 -7.38 -7.87
CA ILE A 44 13.80 -8.38 -7.15
C ILE A 44 14.64 -9.22 -8.13
N PRO A 45 15.78 -9.78 -7.68
CA PRO A 45 16.62 -10.63 -8.51
C PRO A 45 15.87 -11.85 -9.03
N CYS A 46 16.13 -12.19 -10.29
CA CYS A 46 15.60 -13.37 -10.96
C CYS A 46 16.75 -14.29 -11.34
N ALA A 47 16.57 -15.60 -11.17
CA ALA A 47 17.63 -16.57 -11.45
C ALA A 47 17.97 -16.67 -12.94
N ASP A 48 16.97 -16.45 -13.79
CA ASP A 48 16.98 -16.81 -15.20
C ASP A 48 16.21 -15.80 -16.08
N CYS A 49 16.01 -14.60 -15.54
CA CYS A 49 15.44 -13.44 -16.21
C CYS A 49 16.09 -12.14 -15.72
N GLU A 50 15.75 -11.00 -16.31
CA GLU A 50 16.39 -9.71 -15.98
C GLU A 50 16.00 -9.22 -14.58
N GLY A 51 14.82 -9.60 -14.10
CA GLY A 51 14.28 -9.25 -12.80
C GLY A 51 12.80 -9.60 -12.70
N ILE A 52 12.28 -9.58 -11.49
CA ILE A 52 10.83 -9.71 -11.27
C ILE A 52 10.34 -8.38 -10.73
N GLU A 53 9.51 -7.70 -11.52
CA GLU A 53 8.76 -6.56 -11.03
C GLU A 53 7.70 -7.08 -10.05
N TYR A 54 7.75 -6.61 -8.80
CA TYR A 54 6.99 -7.18 -7.70
C TYR A 54 6.22 -6.09 -6.96
N THR A 55 4.89 -6.23 -6.94
CA THR A 55 3.99 -5.37 -6.18
C THR A 55 3.23 -6.21 -5.16
N ILE A 56 3.16 -5.75 -3.92
CA ILE A 56 2.31 -6.37 -2.89
C ILE A 56 1.57 -5.31 -2.08
N ASN A 57 0.25 -5.45 -2.02
CA ASN A 57 -0.63 -4.65 -1.19
C ASN A 57 -1.08 -5.49 0.01
N PHE A 58 -0.83 -5.00 1.22
CA PHE A 58 -1.42 -5.53 2.44
C PHE A 58 -2.61 -4.69 2.82
N ASN A 59 -3.73 -5.34 3.15
CA ASN A 59 -4.95 -4.69 3.63
C ASN A 59 -5.04 -4.80 5.17
N ASP A 60 -5.81 -3.91 5.79
CA ASP A 60 -6.03 -3.87 7.24
C ASP A 60 -6.96 -4.99 7.76
N ASP A 61 -7.55 -5.78 6.86
CA ASP A 61 -8.37 -6.95 7.13
C ASP A 61 -7.59 -8.29 7.10
N PHE A 62 -6.26 -8.22 7.11
CA PHE A 62 -5.35 -9.38 6.98
C PHE A 62 -5.35 -10.08 5.62
N THR A 63 -5.84 -9.44 4.57
CA THR A 63 -5.70 -9.93 3.19
C THR A 63 -4.58 -9.23 2.44
N TYR A 64 -4.07 -9.85 1.37
CA TYR A 64 -3.10 -9.24 0.47
C TYR A 64 -3.46 -9.46 -0.99
N ASN A 65 -2.93 -8.59 -1.84
CA ASN A 65 -2.94 -8.73 -3.30
C ASN A 65 -1.52 -8.54 -3.83
N ARG A 66 -1.06 -9.43 -4.69
CA ARG A 66 0.28 -9.45 -5.25
C ARG A 66 0.21 -9.46 -6.77
N LYS A 67 1.11 -8.71 -7.41
CA LYS A 67 1.36 -8.76 -8.85
C LYS A 67 2.83 -8.97 -9.11
N SER A 68 3.14 -9.83 -10.07
CA SER A 68 4.51 -10.14 -10.48
C SER A 68 4.64 -10.17 -12.00
N ALA A 69 5.66 -9.53 -12.57
CA ALA A 69 6.00 -9.63 -13.99
C ALA A 69 7.47 -10.01 -14.17
N TYR A 70 7.73 -11.01 -15.03
CA TYR A 70 9.08 -11.54 -15.27
C TYR A 70 9.72 -10.83 -16.46
N LEU A 71 10.59 -9.88 -16.17
CA LEU A 71 11.23 -9.02 -17.16
C LEU A 71 12.12 -9.83 -18.11
N GLY A 72 11.96 -9.59 -19.41
CA GLY A 72 12.71 -10.29 -20.46
C GLY A 72 12.23 -11.72 -20.76
N ARG A 73 11.12 -12.18 -20.16
CA ARG A 73 10.54 -13.51 -20.42
C ARG A 73 9.16 -13.49 -21.04
N THR A 74 8.22 -12.85 -20.37
CA THR A 74 6.80 -12.80 -20.77
C THR A 74 6.23 -11.42 -20.46
N VAL A 75 5.22 -11.04 -21.23
CA VAL A 75 4.40 -9.84 -20.98
C VAL A 75 3.28 -10.11 -19.99
N GLU A 76 3.08 -11.37 -19.59
CA GLU A 76 2.03 -11.77 -18.66
C GLU A 76 2.32 -11.28 -17.23
N VAL A 77 1.28 -10.74 -16.60
CA VAL A 77 1.28 -10.34 -15.19
C VAL A 77 0.62 -11.43 -14.38
N PHE A 78 1.35 -11.98 -13.42
CA PHE A 78 0.86 -12.99 -12.50
C PHE A 78 0.25 -12.31 -11.27
N GLU A 79 -1.03 -12.57 -11.02
CA GLU A 79 -1.74 -12.03 -9.87
C GLU A 79 -2.06 -13.13 -8.86
N SER A 80 -1.92 -12.81 -7.58
CA SER A 80 -2.28 -13.71 -6.48
C SER A 80 -2.87 -12.90 -5.32
N SER A 81 -3.81 -13.48 -4.60
CA SER A 81 -4.39 -12.89 -3.40
C SER A 81 -4.62 -13.95 -2.34
N GLY A 82 -4.63 -13.52 -1.09
CA GLY A 82 -4.74 -14.45 0.03
C GLY A 82 -4.78 -13.74 1.36
N ASN A 83 -4.49 -14.50 2.41
CA ASN A 83 -4.42 -14.00 3.78
C ASN A 83 -2.98 -13.91 4.24
N TYR A 84 -2.69 -13.00 5.17
CA TYR A 84 -1.40 -12.92 5.83
C TYR A 84 -1.57 -12.94 7.35
N ARG A 85 -0.48 -13.27 8.05
CA ARG A 85 -0.40 -13.14 9.51
C ARG A 85 0.91 -12.48 9.90
N ILE A 86 0.92 -11.84 11.07
CA ILE A 86 2.12 -11.25 11.66
C ILE A 86 2.48 -12.06 12.90
N GLN A 87 3.71 -12.59 12.94
CA GLN A 87 4.26 -13.33 14.08
C GLN A 87 5.72 -12.92 14.29
N ASP A 88 6.07 -12.54 15.51
CA ASP A 88 7.43 -12.11 15.87
C ASP A 88 8.00 -10.99 14.96
N GLY A 89 7.12 -10.08 14.49
CA GLY A 89 7.47 -8.99 13.57
C GLY A 89 7.69 -9.42 12.11
N ILE A 90 7.43 -10.69 11.78
CA ILE A 90 7.48 -11.24 10.43
C ILE A 90 6.06 -11.35 9.89
N ILE A 91 5.85 -10.81 8.70
CA ILE A 91 4.64 -10.97 7.91
C ILE A 91 4.79 -12.24 7.07
N GLN A 92 3.85 -13.17 7.21
CA GLN A 92 3.81 -14.42 6.46
C GLN A 92 2.56 -14.46 5.57
N LEU A 93 2.75 -14.69 4.27
CA LEU A 93 1.66 -14.99 3.34
C LEU A 93 1.20 -16.44 3.53
N LEU A 94 -0.11 -16.66 3.60
CA LEU A 94 -0.73 -17.97 3.84
C LEU A 94 -1.23 -18.59 2.54
N ASN A 95 -0.94 -19.86 2.32
CA ASN A 95 -1.36 -20.64 1.15
C ASN A 95 -0.97 -20.01 -0.19
N ASP A 96 0.09 -19.20 -0.20
CA ASP A 96 0.78 -18.78 -1.42
C ASP A 96 1.84 -19.84 -1.71
N ASP A 97 1.87 -20.36 -2.95
CA ASP A 97 2.88 -21.33 -3.39
C ASP A 97 3.99 -20.67 -4.23
N ASP A 98 3.88 -19.36 -4.48
CA ASP A 98 4.78 -18.63 -5.36
C ASP A 98 5.83 -17.81 -4.60
N GLY A 99 7.10 -18.11 -4.89
CA GLY A 99 8.22 -17.21 -4.68
C GLY A 99 8.49 -16.81 -3.22
N ILE A 100 8.06 -15.60 -2.85
CA ILE A 100 8.41 -14.92 -1.59
C ILE A 100 7.22 -14.97 -0.63
N HIS A 101 7.43 -15.59 0.53
CA HIS A 101 6.36 -15.80 1.52
C HIS A 101 6.51 -14.98 2.80
N TYR A 102 7.71 -14.43 3.05
CA TYR A 102 8.07 -13.83 4.33
C TYR A 102 8.60 -12.43 4.14
N PHE A 103 8.11 -11.50 4.95
CA PHE A 103 8.52 -10.10 4.90
C PHE A 103 8.74 -9.54 6.30
N LYS A 104 9.56 -8.51 6.40
CA LYS A 104 9.78 -7.75 7.63
C LYS A 104 9.76 -6.26 7.33
N LYS A 105 9.10 -5.48 8.19
CA LYS A 105 9.14 -4.02 8.10
C LYS A 105 10.54 -3.51 8.45
N SER A 106 11.09 -2.65 7.60
CA SER A 106 12.38 -1.99 7.80
C SER A 106 12.21 -0.48 7.60
N GLY A 107 11.78 0.22 8.66
CA GLY A 107 11.34 1.62 8.57
C GLY A 107 10.05 1.74 7.74
N GLU A 108 10.04 2.62 6.75
CA GLU A 108 8.92 2.74 5.80
C GLU A 108 8.91 1.59 4.77
N ASN A 109 10.04 0.91 4.57
CA ASN A 109 10.22 -0.13 3.56
C ASN A 109 9.81 -1.51 4.05
N LEU A 110 9.71 -2.44 3.11
CA LEU A 110 9.42 -3.85 3.35
C LEU A 110 10.57 -4.70 2.81
N GLN A 111 11.22 -5.47 3.67
CA GLN A 111 12.27 -6.39 3.27
C GLN A 111 11.68 -7.78 3.03
N ALA A 112 11.90 -8.32 1.84
CA ALA A 112 11.64 -9.73 1.56
C ALA A 112 12.70 -10.61 2.24
N LEU A 113 12.24 -11.66 2.90
CA LEU A 113 13.09 -12.62 3.61
C LEU A 113 13.25 -13.90 2.79
N ASP A 114 14.26 -14.70 3.14
CA ASP A 114 14.43 -16.02 2.58
C ASP A 114 13.36 -17.02 3.10
N ARG A 115 13.39 -18.24 2.57
CA ARG A 115 12.48 -19.33 2.97
C ARG A 115 12.61 -19.76 4.44
N ASN A 116 13.73 -19.45 5.07
CA ASN A 116 14.02 -19.77 6.47
C ASN A 116 13.62 -18.62 7.42
N ARG A 117 13.06 -17.52 6.88
CA ARG A 117 12.70 -16.28 7.60
C ARG A 117 13.90 -15.44 8.05
N ASN A 118 15.04 -15.59 7.37
CA ASN A 118 16.21 -14.74 7.59
C ASN A 118 16.23 -13.59 6.59
N GLU A 119 16.83 -12.47 7.01
CA GLU A 119 17.12 -11.37 6.10
C GLU A 119 18.12 -11.82 5.03
N VAL A 120 17.86 -11.45 3.78
CA VAL A 120 18.81 -11.70 2.69
C VAL A 120 20.05 -10.83 2.92
N THR A 121 21.23 -11.44 2.91
CA THR A 121 22.52 -10.78 3.17
C THR A 121 23.41 -10.73 1.92
N GLY A 122 24.53 -10.01 2.01
CA GLY A 122 25.50 -9.90 0.91
C GLY A 122 25.17 -8.78 -0.09
N SER A 123 25.75 -8.86 -1.28
CA SER A 123 25.63 -7.83 -2.33
C SER A 123 24.20 -7.63 -2.86
N LEU A 124 23.36 -8.66 -2.74
CA LEU A 124 21.97 -8.62 -3.22
C LEU A 124 20.97 -8.13 -2.17
N ALA A 125 21.39 -7.95 -0.91
CA ALA A 125 20.48 -7.60 0.20
C ALA A 125 19.60 -6.38 -0.11
N GLY A 126 20.18 -5.34 -0.73
CA GLY A 126 19.45 -4.13 -1.11
C GLY A 126 18.39 -4.34 -2.19
N MET A 127 18.53 -5.37 -3.04
CA MET A 127 17.57 -5.68 -4.10
C MET A 127 16.32 -6.40 -3.58
N TYR A 128 16.32 -6.88 -2.33
CA TYR A 128 15.15 -7.47 -1.67
C TYR A 128 14.39 -6.46 -0.80
N ILE A 129 14.69 -5.17 -0.91
CA ILE A 129 13.96 -4.10 -0.22
C ILE A 129 12.92 -3.51 -1.16
N LEU A 130 11.65 -3.72 -0.83
CA LEU A 130 10.50 -3.11 -1.48
C LEU A 130 10.20 -1.76 -0.83
N LYS A 131 9.98 -0.74 -1.65
CA LYS A 131 9.68 0.61 -1.20
C LYS A 131 8.17 0.79 -1.08
N PRO A 132 7.68 1.56 -0.09
CA PRO A 132 6.26 1.86 -0.02
C PRO A 132 5.89 2.64 -1.28
N VAL A 133 4.81 2.21 -1.92
CA VAL A 133 4.11 3.05 -2.89
C VAL A 133 3.43 4.11 -2.05
N LYS A 134 4.07 5.27 -1.94
CA LYS A 134 3.41 6.44 -1.35
C LYS A 134 2.23 6.72 -2.25
N GLU A 135 1.07 6.96 -1.64
CA GLU A 135 -0.07 7.53 -2.33
C GLU A 135 0.33 8.94 -2.77
N GLN A 136 1.06 8.99 -3.88
CA GLN A 136 1.11 10.16 -4.72
C GLN A 136 -0.22 10.15 -5.45
N THR A 137 -0.89 11.28 -5.38
CA THR A 137 -1.93 11.73 -6.29
C THR A 137 -1.35 11.79 -7.72
N GLU A 138 -0.92 10.66 -8.24
CA GLU A 138 -0.40 10.43 -9.60
C GLU A 138 -0.79 8.99 -10.00
N THR A 139 -2.04 8.62 -9.73
CA THR A 139 -2.70 7.55 -10.48
C THR A 139 -2.69 7.93 -11.96
N ALA A 140 -2.77 6.95 -12.86
CA ALA A 140 -3.01 7.23 -14.28
C ALA A 140 -4.18 8.21 -14.49
N GLU A 141 -5.17 8.24 -13.59
CA GLU A 141 -6.24 9.25 -13.55
C GLU A 141 -5.81 10.64 -13.09
N GLY A 142 -4.90 10.77 -12.12
CA GLY A 142 -4.32 12.06 -11.69
C GLY A 142 -3.37 12.67 -12.73
N ASN A 143 -2.55 11.83 -13.36
CA ASN A 143 -1.73 12.22 -14.51
C ASN A 143 -2.60 12.62 -15.69
N VAL A 144 -3.66 11.85 -15.98
CA VAL A 144 -4.65 12.20 -17.00
C VAL A 144 -5.39 13.48 -16.63
N HIS A 145 -5.83 13.69 -15.38
CA HIS A 145 -6.58 14.88 -14.96
C HIS A 145 -5.74 16.15 -15.04
N LYS A 146 -4.50 16.11 -14.55
CA LYS A 146 -3.53 17.20 -14.69
C LYS A 146 -3.20 17.48 -16.16
N LEU A 147 -3.06 16.43 -16.97
CA LEU A 147 -2.88 16.54 -18.41
C LEU A 147 -4.12 17.11 -19.11
N LYS A 148 -5.35 16.73 -18.68
CA LYS A 148 -6.61 17.30 -19.17
C LYS A 148 -6.69 18.78 -18.89
N ILE A 149 -6.39 19.20 -17.65
CA ILE A 149 -6.43 20.61 -17.24
C ILE A 149 -5.39 21.41 -18.04
N LYS A 150 -4.17 20.88 -18.20
CA LYS A 150 -3.13 21.53 -18.99
C LYS A 150 -3.55 21.71 -20.45
N ARG A 151 -4.00 20.62 -21.09
CA ARG A 151 -4.42 20.61 -22.50
C ARG A 151 -5.65 21.49 -22.75
N ALA A 152 -6.63 21.47 -21.84
CA ALA A 152 -7.77 22.38 -21.90
C ALA A 152 -7.34 23.86 -21.78
N GLY A 153 -6.32 24.15 -20.96
CA GLY A 153 -5.72 25.49 -20.90
C GLY A 153 -4.94 25.89 -22.17
N GLU A 154 -4.59 24.92 -23.02
CA GLU A 154 -3.95 25.11 -24.33
C GLU A 154 -4.98 25.11 -25.49
N GLY A 155 -6.29 25.07 -25.21
CA GLY A 155 -7.36 25.06 -26.22
C GLY A 155 -7.75 23.67 -26.75
N VAL A 156 -7.19 22.59 -26.18
CA VAL A 156 -7.45 21.22 -26.64
C VAL A 156 -8.69 20.65 -25.95
N ASP A 157 -9.74 20.40 -26.73
CA ASP A 157 -11.02 19.82 -26.31
C ASP A 157 -10.93 18.31 -26.07
N PHE A 158 -10.10 17.62 -26.84
CA PHE A 158 -9.93 16.17 -26.74
C PHE A 158 -8.48 15.77 -26.98
N PHE A 159 -8.00 14.77 -26.22
CA PHE A 159 -6.71 14.17 -26.47
C PHE A 159 -6.71 12.65 -26.27
N ALA A 160 -5.80 11.97 -26.95
CA ALA A 160 -5.55 10.55 -26.80
C ALA A 160 -4.06 10.22 -26.97
N ILE A 161 -3.62 9.15 -26.30
CA ILE A 161 -2.25 8.61 -26.37
C ILE A 161 -2.30 7.09 -26.49
N GLY A 162 -1.38 6.50 -27.25
CA GLY A 162 -1.22 5.05 -27.35
C GLY A 162 0.24 4.66 -27.36
N ASN A 163 0.56 3.46 -26.87
CA ASN A 163 1.94 3.07 -26.58
C ASN A 163 2.65 2.27 -27.68
N GLU A 164 1.97 1.64 -28.65
CA GLU A 164 2.68 0.84 -29.68
C GLU A 164 2.01 0.85 -31.07
N PRO A 165 2.67 1.45 -32.10
CA PRO A 165 3.77 2.40 -31.94
C PRO A 165 3.30 3.60 -31.11
N PHE A 166 4.21 4.30 -30.43
CA PHE A 166 3.80 5.49 -29.67
C PHE A 166 3.14 6.53 -30.59
N TRP A 167 1.95 6.99 -30.22
CA TRP A 167 1.22 8.05 -30.91
C TRP A 167 0.48 8.97 -29.94
N SER A 168 0.29 10.23 -30.35
CA SER A 168 -0.51 11.23 -29.65
C SER A 168 -1.44 11.97 -30.60
N LEU A 169 -2.61 12.32 -30.10
CA LEU A 169 -3.66 13.04 -30.81
C LEU A 169 -4.18 14.16 -29.91
N ASP A 170 -4.13 15.40 -30.39
CA ASP A 170 -4.70 16.57 -29.75
C ASP A 170 -5.72 17.20 -30.72
N MET A 171 -6.91 17.50 -30.23
CA MET A 171 -8.00 18.08 -31.00
C MET A 171 -8.50 19.37 -30.36
N ASP A 172 -8.42 20.45 -31.12
CA ASP A 172 -9.19 21.67 -30.90
C ASP A 172 -10.32 21.67 -31.94
N PHE A 173 -11.58 21.65 -31.47
CA PHE A 173 -12.75 21.60 -32.35
C PHE A 173 -12.98 22.91 -33.12
N GLU A 174 -12.36 24.00 -32.70
CA GLU A 174 -12.47 25.33 -33.30
C GLU A 174 -11.27 25.72 -34.18
N GLU A 175 -10.06 25.19 -33.91
CA GLU A 175 -8.85 25.56 -34.65
C GLU A 175 -8.21 24.45 -35.48
N LYS A 176 -7.80 23.32 -34.89
CA LYS A 176 -7.05 22.28 -35.62
C LYS A 176 -6.97 20.96 -34.88
N PHE A 177 -6.84 19.90 -35.66
CA PHE A 177 -6.43 18.58 -35.19
C PHE A 177 -4.93 18.40 -35.40
N TYR A 178 -4.24 17.79 -34.42
CA TYR A 178 -2.82 17.48 -34.47
C TYR A 178 -2.58 16.03 -34.08
N PHE A 179 -1.94 15.26 -34.96
CA PHE A 179 -1.56 13.87 -34.74
C PHE A 179 -0.06 13.73 -34.93
N GLU A 180 0.58 12.97 -34.04
CA GLU A 180 2.01 12.67 -34.08
C GLU A 180 2.24 11.20 -33.72
N ALA A 181 3.03 10.50 -34.54
CA ALA A 181 3.47 9.14 -34.26
C ALA A 181 5.00 9.05 -34.32
N LEU A 182 5.59 8.18 -33.49
CA LEU A 182 7.04 8.00 -33.35
C LEU A 182 7.73 7.56 -34.66
N ALA A 183 6.97 7.03 -35.62
CA ALA A 183 7.42 6.74 -36.98
C ALA A 183 7.65 8.00 -37.86
N GLY A 184 7.58 9.21 -37.28
CA GLY A 184 7.78 10.48 -37.99
C GLY A 184 6.57 10.95 -38.79
N ILE A 185 5.39 10.35 -38.55
CA ILE A 185 4.14 10.76 -39.18
C ILE A 185 3.53 11.85 -38.32
N SER A 186 3.52 13.09 -38.84
CA SER A 186 2.77 14.20 -38.27
C SER A 186 1.68 14.65 -39.23
N LEU A 187 0.45 14.77 -38.76
CA LEU A 187 -0.69 15.28 -39.54
C LEU A 187 -1.33 16.44 -38.77
N SER A 188 -1.56 17.55 -39.46
CA SER A 188 -2.36 18.66 -38.92
C SER A 188 -3.41 19.06 -39.93
N THR A 189 -4.66 19.22 -39.45
CA THR A 189 -5.79 19.60 -40.30
C THR A 189 -6.58 20.74 -39.66
N PRO A 190 -7.11 21.68 -40.46
CA PRO A 190 -8.03 22.70 -39.97
C PRO A 190 -9.36 22.07 -39.48
N PRO A 191 -10.22 22.82 -38.78
CA PRO A 191 -11.50 22.32 -38.31
C PRO A 191 -12.44 22.14 -39.51
N ILE A 192 -13.24 21.08 -39.49
CA ILE A 192 -14.29 20.89 -40.49
C ILE A 192 -15.47 21.75 -40.03
N ALA A 193 -15.69 22.89 -40.70
CA ALA A 193 -16.90 23.68 -40.47
C ALA A 193 -18.14 22.82 -40.79
N SER A 194 -19.02 22.62 -39.82
CA SER A 194 -20.34 22.05 -40.08
C SER A 194 -21.11 23.04 -40.96
N LYS A 195 -21.46 22.63 -42.18
CA LYS A 195 -22.45 23.35 -42.99
C LYS A 195 -23.85 23.15 -42.45
#